data_AF-A0A849IS73-F1
#
_entry.id   AF-A0A849IS73-F1
#
_cell.length_a   1.000
_cell.length_b   1.000
_cell.length_c   1.000
_cell.angle_alpha   90.00
_cell.angle_beta   90.00
_cell.angle_gamma   90.00
#
_symmetry.space_group_name_H-M   'P 1'
#
loop_
_entity.id
_entity.type
_entity.pdbx_description
1 polymer ?
#
loop_
_entity_poly.entity_id
_entity_poly.type
_entity_poly.pdbx_seq_one_letter_code
_entity_poly.pdbx_strand_id
1 'polypeptide(L)'
;MPPSRPGQVRGVATEPQTSQFDNAQPTGDPAAIIPVQRIPGPIFLDCGGSDSVWSSCPYADAIMSRLHQARDPYPHLLHAYPNAGHGVGAMVPYEPDQLGPAAADLPGSSPNANHNADAQIWPHLLAFLAGSGGAS
;
A
#
# COMPACT_ATOMS: atom_id res chain seq x y z
N MET A 1 32.94 32.61 -18.15
CA MET A 1 31.67 31.86 -18.08
C MET A 1 31.84 30.59 -18.89
N PRO A 2 31.67 29.38 -18.34
CA PRO A 2 31.71 28.18 -19.15
C PRO A 2 30.39 28.03 -19.92
N PRO A 3 30.40 27.45 -21.14
CA PRO A 3 29.20 27.27 -21.94
C PRO A 3 28.31 26.14 -21.37
N SER A 4 27.00 26.34 -21.42
CA SER A 4 25.99 25.37 -21.01
C SER A 4 25.94 24.17 -21.98
N ARG A 5 25.77 22.96 -21.45
CA ARG A 5 25.59 21.73 -22.25
C ARG A 5 24.19 21.73 -22.90
N PRO A 6 24.05 21.39 -24.18
CA PRO A 6 22.75 21.28 -24.83
C PRO A 6 22.00 20.04 -24.30
N GLY A 7 20.79 20.24 -23.77
CA GLY A 7 19.88 19.16 -23.35
C GLY A 7 19.06 19.42 -22.09
N GLN A 8 19.33 20.47 -21.32
CA GLN A 8 18.57 20.75 -20.10
C GLN A 8 17.31 21.57 -20.41
N VAL A 9 16.20 20.85 -20.66
CA VAL A 9 14.86 21.42 -20.50
C VAL A 9 14.72 21.88 -19.05
N ARG A 10 14.46 23.18 -18.84
CA ARG A 10 14.16 23.72 -17.52
C ARG A 10 12.86 23.11 -16.99
N GLY A 11 12.89 22.56 -15.77
CA GLY A 11 11.74 22.61 -14.87
C GLY A 11 10.80 21.40 -14.79
N VAL A 12 11.27 20.18 -15.01
CA VAL A 12 10.58 18.99 -14.46
C VAL A 12 11.38 18.55 -13.24
N ALA A 13 10.79 18.66 -12.05
CA ALA A 13 11.38 18.01 -10.88
C ALA A 13 11.47 16.52 -11.19
N THR A 14 12.66 15.94 -11.07
CA THR A 14 12.80 14.49 -11.15
C THR A 14 11.95 13.89 -10.04
N GLU A 15 11.05 12.96 -10.39
CA GLU A 15 10.24 12.26 -9.39
C GLU A 15 11.17 11.63 -8.34
N PRO A 16 10.79 11.65 -7.05
CA PRO A 16 11.55 10.94 -6.04
C PRO A 16 11.67 9.46 -6.39
N GLN A 17 12.88 8.89 -6.28
CA GLN A 17 13.13 7.50 -6.63
C GLN A 17 13.98 6.78 -5.59
N THR A 18 13.69 5.50 -5.38
CA THR A 18 14.55 4.59 -4.62
C THR A 18 14.97 3.43 -5.50
N SER A 19 16.24 3.03 -5.42
CA SER A 19 16.74 1.76 -6.00
C SER A 19 16.57 0.57 -5.04
N GLN A 20 16.12 0.83 -3.81
CA GLN A 20 15.91 -0.18 -2.76
C GLN A 20 14.47 -0.66 -2.82
N PHE A 21 14.14 -1.40 -3.88
CA PHE A 21 12.86 -2.10 -3.99
C PHE A 21 12.65 -3.05 -2.79
N ASP A 22 11.41 -3.23 -2.36
CA ASP A 22 11.03 -4.04 -1.20
C ASP A 22 11.66 -3.63 0.14
N ASN A 23 12.10 -2.38 0.25
CA ASN A 23 12.51 -1.80 1.51
C ASN A 23 11.49 -0.74 1.97
N ALA A 24 10.82 -0.99 3.10
CA ALA A 24 9.87 -0.06 3.73
C ALA A 24 10.53 1.15 4.42
N GLN A 25 11.86 1.12 4.57
CA GLN A 25 12.70 2.20 5.10
C GLN A 25 13.91 2.41 4.18
N PRO A 26 13.69 2.85 2.93
CA PRO A 26 14.79 3.07 2.01
C PRO A 26 15.70 4.19 2.53
N THR A 27 17.01 4.00 2.44
CA THR A 27 18.01 4.99 2.90
C THR A 27 18.54 5.89 1.78
N GLY A 28 18.05 5.70 0.55
CA GLY A 28 18.42 6.47 -0.64
C GLY A 28 17.80 7.88 -0.62
N ASP A 29 16.93 8.18 -1.58
CA ASP A 29 16.21 9.45 -1.61
C ASP A 29 15.11 9.48 -0.52
N PRO A 30 15.21 10.35 0.51
CA PRO A 30 14.16 10.45 1.53
C PRO A 30 12.82 10.92 0.97
N ALA A 31 12.81 11.63 -0.17
CA ALA A 31 11.58 12.05 -0.83
C ALA A 31 10.81 10.89 -1.46
N ALA A 32 11.43 9.71 -1.62
CA ALA A 32 10.76 8.48 -2.05
C ALA A 32 9.89 7.85 -0.94
N ILE A 33 9.96 8.35 0.30
CA ILE A 33 9.07 7.97 1.39
C ILE A 33 7.84 8.87 1.37
N ILE A 34 6.66 8.28 1.19
CA ILE A 34 5.39 9.00 1.22
C ILE A 34 5.17 9.56 2.64
N PRO A 35 4.94 10.89 2.81
CA PRO A 35 4.73 11.50 4.11
C PRO A 35 3.28 11.29 4.59
N VAL A 36 2.93 10.05 4.91
CA VAL A 36 1.56 9.62 5.28
C VAL A 36 0.93 10.41 6.42
N GLN A 37 1.74 10.93 7.37
CA GLN A 37 1.31 11.80 8.47
C GLN A 37 0.79 13.18 8.03
N ARG A 38 0.87 13.50 6.73
CA ARG A 38 0.30 14.73 6.15
C ARG A 38 -1.09 14.51 5.56
N ILE A 39 -1.61 13.28 5.57
CA ILE A 39 -2.95 12.96 5.07
C ILE A 39 -3.96 13.41 6.14
N PRO A 40 -4.86 14.38 5.86
CA PRO A 40 -5.78 14.90 6.85
C PRO A 40 -7.05 14.05 6.94
N GLY A 41 -6.92 12.78 7.37
CA GLY A 41 -8.06 11.90 7.52
C GLY A 41 -7.72 10.48 7.94
N PRO A 42 -8.75 9.67 8.23
CA PRO A 42 -8.57 8.27 8.60
C PRO A 42 -7.90 7.46 7.50
N ILE A 43 -7.10 6.45 7.87
CA ILE A 43 -6.37 5.59 6.93
C ILE A 43 -6.78 4.12 7.14
N PHE A 44 -7.16 3.45 6.06
CA PHE A 44 -7.44 2.02 6.05
C PHE A 44 -6.42 1.32 5.16
N LEU A 45 -5.78 0.28 5.69
CA LEU A 45 -4.75 -0.48 5.02
C LEU A 45 -5.09 -1.97 5.04
N ASP A 46 -4.66 -2.66 4.02
CA ASP A 46 -4.58 -4.11 3.96
C ASP A 46 -3.18 -4.55 3.56
N CYS A 47 -2.88 -5.83 3.78
CA CYS A 47 -1.68 -6.43 3.22
C CYS A 47 -1.80 -7.94 3.06
N GLY A 48 -1.08 -8.47 2.06
CA GLY A 48 -0.93 -9.89 1.82
C GLY A 48 0.43 -10.39 2.31
N GLY A 49 0.45 -11.32 3.27
CA GLY A 49 1.71 -11.90 3.77
C GLY A 49 2.43 -12.78 2.74
N SER A 50 1.72 -13.21 1.70
CA SER A 50 2.25 -13.97 0.57
C SER A 50 2.36 -13.10 -0.71
N ASP A 51 2.32 -11.77 -0.58
CA ASP A 51 2.50 -10.86 -1.71
C ASP A 51 3.90 -11.03 -2.31
N SER A 52 3.94 -11.43 -3.59
CA SER A 52 5.16 -11.68 -4.34
C SER A 52 5.54 -10.54 -5.29
N VAL A 53 4.70 -9.50 -5.39
CA VAL A 53 5.00 -8.30 -6.17
C VAL A 53 5.83 -7.35 -5.32
N TRP A 54 5.41 -7.13 -4.08
CA TRP A 54 6.18 -6.37 -3.11
C TRP A 54 5.92 -6.82 -1.67
N SER A 55 6.77 -6.36 -0.75
CA SER A 55 6.64 -6.61 0.69
C SER A 55 5.51 -5.78 1.32
N SER A 56 4.25 -6.03 0.96
CA SER A 56 3.10 -5.20 1.35
C SER A 56 2.92 -5.08 2.86
N CYS A 57 3.03 -6.17 3.63
CA CYS A 57 2.88 -6.09 5.09
C CYS A 57 4.00 -5.26 5.77
N PRO A 58 5.29 -5.44 5.44
CA PRO A 58 6.34 -4.53 5.90
C PRO A 58 6.10 -3.06 5.53
N TYR A 59 5.58 -2.76 4.33
CA TYR A 59 5.20 -1.39 3.97
C TYR A 59 4.06 -0.87 4.84
N ALA A 60 3.01 -1.67 5.06
CA ALA A 60 1.86 -1.29 5.88
C ALA A 60 2.26 -1.05 7.35
N ASP A 61 3.08 -1.90 7.95
CA ASP A 61 3.63 -1.72 9.29
C ASP A 61 4.44 -0.43 9.41
N ALA A 62 5.19 -0.10 8.36
CA ALA A 62 5.98 1.12 8.29
C ALA A 62 5.10 2.37 8.15
N ILE A 63 3.93 2.28 7.52
CA ILE A 63 2.93 3.36 7.49
C ILE A 63 2.34 3.56 8.90
N MET A 64 1.86 2.48 9.52
CA MET A 64 1.31 2.50 10.89
C MET A 64 2.31 3.09 11.90
N SER A 65 3.58 2.67 11.80
CA SER A 65 4.65 3.19 12.66
C SER A 65 4.87 4.70 12.49
N ARG A 66 4.82 5.22 11.26
CA ARG A 66 4.98 6.67 10.99
C ARG A 66 3.80 7.47 11.55
N LEU A 67 2.58 6.97 11.40
CA LEU A 67 1.37 7.59 11.94
C LEU A 67 1.41 7.64 13.48
N HIS A 68 1.74 6.51 14.12
CA HIS A 68 1.91 6.44 15.58
C HIS A 68 2.99 7.41 16.09
N GLN A 69 4.15 7.46 15.44
CA GLN A 69 5.26 8.35 15.83
C GLN A 69 4.89 9.83 15.68
N ALA A 70 4.11 10.17 14.64
CA ALA A 70 3.60 11.51 14.42
C ALA A 70 2.47 11.89 15.40
N ARG A 71 1.96 10.94 16.19
CA ARG A 71 0.74 11.09 17.02
C ARG A 71 -0.42 11.58 16.17
N ASP A 72 -0.60 10.96 15.00
CA ASP A 72 -1.67 11.31 14.07
C ASP A 72 -3.04 11.23 14.77
N PRO A 73 -3.88 12.28 14.66
CA PRO A 73 -5.14 12.33 15.40
C PRO A 73 -6.26 11.51 14.75
N TYR A 74 -6.07 11.02 13.53
CA TYR A 74 -7.09 10.26 12.82
C TYR A 74 -6.97 8.75 13.07
N PRO A 75 -8.10 8.02 13.10
CA PRO A 75 -8.09 6.57 13.18
C PRO A 75 -7.33 5.94 12.01
N HIS A 76 -6.52 4.93 12.30
CA HIS A 76 -5.84 4.15 11.27
C HIS A 76 -5.94 2.65 11.59
N LEU A 77 -6.29 1.86 10.58
CA LEU A 77 -6.52 0.43 10.68
C LEU A 77 -5.67 -0.31 9.65
N LEU A 78 -5.16 -1.48 10.05
CA LEU A 78 -4.45 -2.41 9.18
C LEU A 78 -5.05 -3.80 9.32
N HIS A 79 -5.50 -4.37 8.20
CA HIS A 79 -5.93 -5.76 8.10
C HIS A 79 -4.88 -6.60 7.35
N ALA A 80 -4.15 -7.42 8.09
CA ALA A 80 -3.12 -8.30 7.53
C ALA A 80 -3.66 -9.72 7.28
N TYR A 81 -3.43 -10.25 6.08
CA TYR A 81 -3.85 -11.58 5.67
C TYR A 81 -2.62 -12.43 5.29
N PRO A 82 -2.10 -13.27 6.20
CA PRO A 82 -0.80 -13.96 6.00
C PRO A 82 -0.73 -14.82 4.74
N ASN A 83 -1.85 -15.43 4.36
CA ASN A 83 -1.96 -16.33 3.23
C ASN A 83 -2.29 -15.61 1.92
N ALA A 84 -2.75 -14.37 1.96
CA ALA A 84 -3.14 -13.64 0.76
C ALA A 84 -1.90 -13.11 0.03
N GLY A 85 -1.98 -13.09 -1.30
CA GLY A 85 -0.99 -12.52 -2.18
C GLY A 85 -1.30 -11.06 -2.48
N HIS A 86 -0.73 -10.54 -3.57
CA HIS A 86 -0.96 -9.16 -4.00
C HIS A 86 -2.43 -8.87 -4.33
N GLY A 87 -3.19 -9.89 -4.74
CA GLY A 87 -4.59 -9.76 -5.15
C GLY A 87 -5.56 -9.31 -4.05
N VAL A 88 -5.17 -9.36 -2.76
CA VAL A 88 -6.02 -8.87 -1.64
C VAL A 88 -6.36 -7.39 -1.75
N GLY A 89 -5.53 -6.61 -2.44
CA GLY A 89 -5.77 -5.19 -2.68
C GLY A 89 -6.98 -4.90 -3.59
N ALA A 90 -7.59 -5.92 -4.20
CA ALA A 90 -8.86 -5.77 -4.91
C ALA A 90 -9.99 -5.36 -3.96
N MET A 91 -9.98 -5.89 -2.73
CA MET A 91 -10.94 -5.60 -1.64
C MET A 91 -12.42 -5.81 -1.98
N VAL A 92 -12.78 -6.30 -3.17
CA VAL A 92 -14.17 -6.55 -3.58
C VAL A 92 -14.36 -8.06 -3.69
N PRO A 93 -15.25 -8.65 -2.86
CA PRO A 93 -15.42 -10.09 -2.84
C PRO A 93 -16.22 -10.58 -4.04
N TYR A 94 -15.90 -11.80 -4.50
CA TYR A 94 -16.62 -12.50 -5.57
C TYR A 94 -16.60 -11.81 -6.94
N GLU A 95 -15.70 -10.83 -7.15
CA GLU A 95 -15.39 -10.40 -8.50
C GLU A 95 -14.89 -11.61 -9.28
N PRO A 96 -15.39 -11.83 -10.51
CA PRO A 96 -14.76 -12.77 -11.43
C PRO A 96 -13.28 -12.39 -11.56
N ASP A 97 -12.39 -13.35 -11.81
CA ASP A 97 -10.99 -13.04 -12.14
C ASP A 97 -10.94 -12.21 -13.44
N GLN A 98 -11.11 -10.89 -13.31
CA GLN A 98 -11.33 -9.97 -14.43
C GLN A 98 -10.01 -9.64 -15.16
N LEU A 99 -8.85 -9.94 -14.58
CA LEU A 99 -7.56 -9.53 -15.14
C LEU A 99 -6.97 -10.54 -16.12
N GLY A 100 -7.70 -11.61 -16.48
CA GLY A 100 -7.18 -12.65 -17.35
C GLY A 100 -5.90 -13.27 -16.77
N PRO A 101 -4.96 -13.75 -17.61
CA PRO A 101 -3.73 -14.40 -17.14
C PRO A 101 -2.91 -13.58 -16.13
N ALA A 102 -3.01 -12.24 -16.16
CA ALA A 102 -2.26 -11.36 -15.25
C ALA A 102 -2.83 -11.32 -13.81
N ALA A 103 -4.11 -11.65 -13.59
CA ALA A 103 -4.66 -11.87 -12.22
C ALA A 103 -4.10 -13.16 -11.62
N ALA A 104 -3.94 -14.18 -12.48
CA ALA A 104 -3.44 -15.49 -12.06
C ALA A 104 -1.98 -15.42 -11.56
N ASP A 105 -1.24 -14.38 -11.93
CA ASP A 105 0.15 -14.12 -11.50
C ASP A 105 0.26 -13.40 -10.15
N LEU A 106 -0.85 -13.13 -9.47
CA LEU A 106 -0.89 -12.52 -8.13
C LEU A 106 -1.36 -13.50 -7.03
N PRO A 107 -0.87 -14.76 -7.01
CA PRO A 107 -1.41 -15.79 -6.13
C PRO A 107 -1.09 -15.51 -4.67
N GLY A 108 -1.99 -15.89 -3.79
CA GLY A 108 -1.64 -16.14 -2.39
C GLY A 108 -1.07 -17.55 -2.19
N SER A 109 -0.90 -17.96 -0.94
CA SER A 109 -0.42 -19.30 -0.59
C SER A 109 -1.37 -20.44 -0.99
N SER A 110 -2.59 -20.12 -1.43
CA SER A 110 -3.54 -21.08 -2.02
C SER A 110 -4.47 -20.38 -3.03
N PRO A 111 -5.12 -21.12 -3.96
CA PRO A 111 -6.01 -20.53 -4.96
C PRO A 111 -7.12 -19.65 -4.39
N ASN A 112 -7.62 -19.98 -3.20
CA ASN A 112 -8.72 -19.23 -2.56
C ASN A 112 -8.24 -18.18 -1.56
N ALA A 113 -6.92 -17.98 -1.37
CA ALA A 113 -6.41 -17.13 -0.31
C ALA A 113 -6.84 -15.67 -0.45
N ASN A 114 -6.77 -15.12 -1.68
CA ASN A 114 -7.20 -13.75 -1.96
C ASN A 114 -8.71 -13.62 -1.80
N HIS A 115 -9.50 -14.49 -2.43
CA HIS A 115 -10.97 -14.48 -2.29
C HIS A 115 -11.45 -14.58 -0.83
N ASN A 116 -10.79 -15.41 -0.01
CA ASN A 116 -11.09 -15.52 1.41
C ASN A 116 -10.74 -14.23 2.16
N ALA A 117 -9.66 -13.56 1.80
CA ALA A 117 -9.26 -12.29 2.40
C ALA A 117 -10.22 -11.17 1.98
N ASP A 118 -10.60 -11.08 0.70
CA ASP A 118 -11.57 -10.11 0.19
C ASP A 118 -12.93 -10.25 0.89
N ALA A 119 -13.42 -11.48 1.05
CA ALA A 119 -14.67 -11.74 1.78
C ALA A 119 -14.61 -11.31 3.25
N GLN A 120 -13.42 -11.39 3.88
CA GLN A 120 -13.21 -10.96 5.26
C GLN A 120 -13.03 -9.45 5.40
N ILE A 121 -12.32 -8.81 4.47
CA ILE A 121 -12.00 -7.38 4.58
C ILE A 121 -13.18 -6.50 4.19
N TRP A 122 -14.01 -6.95 3.25
CA TRP A 122 -15.15 -6.19 2.74
C TRP A 122 -16.06 -5.59 3.83
N PRO A 123 -16.59 -6.35 4.81
CA PRO A 123 -17.40 -5.75 5.86
C PRO A 123 -16.64 -4.72 6.70
N HIS A 124 -15.32 -4.88 6.90
CA HIS A 124 -14.50 -3.90 7.63
C HIS A 124 -14.32 -2.62 6.82
N LEU A 125 -14.06 -2.72 5.51
CA LEU A 125 -13.97 -1.57 4.61
C LEU A 125 -15.29 -0.79 4.61
N LEU A 126 -16.43 -1.48 4.47
CA LEU A 126 -17.74 -0.84 4.53
C LEU A 126 -18.00 -0.15 5.88
N ALA A 127 -17.65 -0.79 7.00
CA ALA A 127 -17.79 -0.20 8.33
C ALA A 127 -16.89 1.04 8.51
N PHE A 128 -15.67 1.01 7.96
CA PHE A 128 -14.75 2.16 7.95
C PHE A 128 -15.34 3.32 7.13
N LEU A 129 -15.81 3.06 5.91
CA LEU A 129 -16.42 4.07 5.03
C LEU A 129 -17.72 4.66 5.61
N ALA A 130 -18.50 3.87 6.35
CA ALA A 130 -19.69 4.35 7.04
C ALA A 130 -19.38 5.23 8.27
N GLY A 131 -18.11 5.42 8.63
CA GLY A 131 -17.69 6.17 9.82
C GLY A 131 -17.85 5.39 11.13
N SER A 132 -18.24 4.12 11.08
CA SER A 132 -18.42 3.23 12.23
C SER A 132 -17.14 2.50 12.66
N GLY A 133 -16.08 2.52 11.86
CA GLY A 133 -14.81 1.84 12.14
C GLY A 133 -13.83 2.59 13.04
N GLY A 134 -14.17 3.80 13.50
CA GLY A 134 -13.27 4.68 14.27
C GLY A 134 -13.63 4.86 15.75
N ALA A 135 -14.57 4.09 16.29
CA ALA A 135 -15.04 4.25 17.67
C ALA A 135 -14.87 2.95 18.45
N SER A 136 -13.77 2.84 19.20
CA SER A 136 -13.64 2.09 20.46
C SER A 136 -12.44 2.60 21.24
#